data_AF-A0AAV2NE44-F1
#
_entry.id   AF-A0AAV2NE44-F1
#
_cell.length_a   1.000
_cell.length_b   1.000
_cell.length_c   1.000
_cell.angle_alpha   90.00
_cell.angle_beta   90.00
_cell.angle_gamma   90.00
#
_symmetry.space_group_name_H-M   'P 1'
#
loop_
_entity.id
_entity.type
_entity.pdbx_description
1 polymer ?
#
loop_
_entity_poly.entity_id
_entity_poly.type
_entity_poly.pdbx_seq_one_letter_code
_entity_poly.pdbx_strand_id
1 'polypeptide(L)'
;MNARETEVDNLKQQGNACVKEQKYEEAMFHYTHAIKLDSQNYSLYSNRSFAFLMMRQYHYAMEDALMTIQLKPDWSKGYFRKGEVELRTFRFSEALQSYNKALSLQPNEPKILEAMNRASRSLIKDRRADQQIPWLGAGVGIILGVIVVIADYVFTNKPTLTHPLLMALLTMSIAMLGFGIAKGFRYFVKCQRKSLLEPPVDLFPEEKEDLENIDVEKSNEKEKHPKYSKAQARQRFRKGKS
;
A
#
# COMPACT_ATOMS: atom_id res chain seq x y z
N MET A 1 -1.52 30.38 -27.59
CA MET A 1 -1.83 29.09 -26.93
C MET A 1 -2.25 28.12 -28.00
N ASN A 2 -1.62 26.95 -28.02
CA ASN A 2 -1.91 25.92 -29.02
C ASN A 2 -3.24 25.23 -28.66
N ALA A 3 -4.07 24.84 -29.63
CA ALA A 3 -5.40 24.26 -29.35
C ALA A 3 -5.35 23.06 -28.39
N ARG A 4 -4.28 22.25 -28.50
CA ARG A 4 -3.99 21.12 -27.61
C ARG A 4 -3.71 21.53 -26.16
N GLU A 5 -3.00 22.64 -25.93
CA GLU A 5 -2.72 23.14 -24.57
C GLU A 5 -4.01 23.61 -23.88
N THR A 6 -4.88 24.30 -24.63
CA THR A 6 -6.19 24.74 -24.13
C THR A 6 -7.09 23.55 -23.78
N GLU A 7 -7.03 22.47 -24.58
CA GLU A 7 -7.77 21.23 -24.30
C GLU A 7 -7.25 20.53 -23.03
N VAL A 8 -5.93 20.40 -22.86
CA VAL A 8 -5.31 19.86 -21.64
C VAL A 8 -5.73 20.65 -20.41
N ASP A 9 -5.71 21.99 -20.50
CA ASP A 9 -6.12 22.86 -19.40
C ASP A 9 -7.61 22.72 -19.07
N ASN A 10 -8.47 22.57 -20.07
CA ASN A 10 -9.90 22.30 -19.87
C ASN A 10 -10.12 20.96 -19.14
N LEU A 11 -9.51 19.88 -19.62
CA LEU A 11 -9.59 18.56 -18.98
C LEU A 11 -9.06 18.60 -17.53
N LYS A 12 -7.97 19.32 -17.29
CA LYS A 12 -7.42 19.55 -15.95
C LYS A 12 -8.43 20.28 -15.05
N GLN A 13 -9.12 21.30 -15.58
CA GLN A 13 -10.14 22.04 -14.83
C GLN A 13 -11.37 21.18 -14.52
N GLN A 14 -11.83 20.38 -15.48
CA GLN A 14 -12.91 19.40 -15.27
C GLN A 14 -12.55 18.40 -14.18
N GLY A 15 -11.35 17.80 -14.25
CA GLY A 15 -10.86 16.91 -13.19
C GLY A 15 -10.81 17.59 -11.83
N ASN A 16 -10.35 18.85 -11.77
CA ASN A 16 -10.34 19.62 -10.53
C ASN A 16 -11.76 19.91 -9.99
N ALA A 17 -12.74 20.12 -10.87
CA ALA A 17 -14.14 20.30 -10.49
C ALA A 17 -14.70 19.00 -9.90
N CYS A 18 -14.49 17.86 -10.56
CA CYS A 18 -14.85 16.53 -10.04
C CYS A 18 -14.21 16.26 -8.66
N VAL A 19 -12.94 16.65 -8.45
CA VAL A 19 -12.28 16.55 -7.13
C VAL A 19 -12.98 17.39 -6.06
N LYS A 20 -13.42 18.61 -6.39
CA LYS A 20 -14.17 19.46 -5.44
C LYS A 20 -15.53 18.86 -5.09
N GLU A 21 -16.15 18.17 -6.04
CA GLU A 21 -17.39 17.40 -5.86
C GLU A 21 -17.18 16.01 -5.24
N GLN A 22 -15.93 15.64 -4.91
CA GLN A 22 -15.54 14.33 -4.38
C GLN A 22 -15.79 13.14 -5.35
N LYS A 23 -15.96 13.42 -6.64
CA LYS A 23 -16.09 12.42 -7.72
C LYS A 23 -14.71 12.03 -8.25
N TYR A 24 -13.99 11.22 -7.46
CA TYR A 24 -12.57 10.92 -7.73
C TYR A 24 -12.33 10.03 -8.96
N GLU A 25 -13.27 9.14 -9.28
CA GLU A 25 -13.18 8.29 -10.48
C GLU A 25 -13.25 9.13 -11.76
N GLU A 26 -14.27 9.98 -11.88
CA GLU A 26 -14.41 10.93 -12.99
C GLU A 26 -13.19 11.85 -13.11
N ALA A 27 -12.70 12.38 -11.97
CA ALA A 27 -11.49 13.19 -11.96
C ALA A 27 -10.28 12.44 -12.52
N MET A 28 -10.11 11.17 -12.12
CA MET A 28 -9.04 10.31 -12.60
C MET A 28 -9.14 10.06 -14.12
N PHE A 29 -10.34 9.89 -14.67
CA PHE A 29 -10.56 9.80 -16.11
C PHE A 29 -10.13 11.09 -16.83
N HIS A 30 -10.61 12.25 -16.38
CA HIS A 30 -10.23 13.53 -16.98
C HIS A 30 -8.72 13.78 -16.93
N TYR A 31 -8.06 13.51 -15.81
CA TYR A 31 -6.60 13.63 -15.72
C TYR A 31 -5.88 12.64 -16.62
N THR A 32 -6.38 11.40 -16.75
CA THR A 32 -5.79 10.40 -17.63
C THR A 32 -5.89 10.81 -19.10
N HIS A 33 -7.02 11.38 -19.52
CA HIS A 33 -7.15 11.96 -20.86
C HIS A 33 -6.20 13.16 -21.07
N ALA A 34 -6.09 14.05 -20.08
CA ALA A 34 -5.16 15.17 -20.14
C ALA A 34 -3.70 14.70 -20.27
N ILE A 35 -3.31 13.65 -19.54
CA ILE A 35 -1.96 13.06 -19.58
C ILE A 35 -1.66 12.43 -20.95
N LYS A 36 -2.66 11.83 -21.62
CA LYS A 36 -2.49 11.31 -22.98
C LYS A 36 -2.17 12.42 -23.99
N LEU A 37 -2.69 13.62 -23.76
CA LEU A 37 -2.44 14.78 -24.61
C LEU A 37 -1.13 15.50 -24.26
N ASP A 38 -0.76 15.53 -22.99
CA ASP A 38 0.48 16.12 -22.47
C ASP A 38 1.09 15.26 -21.35
N SER A 39 1.96 14.33 -21.74
CA SER A 39 2.58 13.38 -20.83
C SER A 39 3.72 13.96 -19.99
N GLN A 40 4.16 15.19 -20.27
CA GLN A 40 5.24 15.87 -19.55
C GLN A 40 4.71 16.81 -18.45
N ASN A 41 3.38 16.92 -18.32
CA ASN A 41 2.76 17.79 -17.34
C ASN A 41 2.74 17.18 -15.93
N TYR A 42 3.78 17.46 -15.14
CA TYR A 42 3.90 17.02 -13.75
C TYR A 42 2.67 17.36 -12.87
N SER A 43 1.93 18.44 -13.19
CA SER A 43 0.77 18.86 -12.39
C SER A 43 -0.41 17.90 -12.54
N LEU A 44 -0.56 17.27 -13.70
CA LEU A 44 -1.61 16.28 -13.95
C LEU A 44 -1.38 15.01 -13.14
N TYR A 45 -0.16 14.48 -13.13
CA TYR A 45 0.22 13.34 -12.29
C TYR A 45 -0.01 13.65 -10.81
N SER A 46 0.36 14.84 -10.33
CA SER A 46 0.12 15.23 -8.93
C SER A 46 -1.36 15.29 -8.54
N ASN A 47 -2.22 15.68 -9.47
CA ASN A 47 -3.66 15.73 -9.24
C ASN A 47 -4.30 14.34 -9.35
N ARG A 48 -3.86 13.52 -10.31
CA ARG A 48 -4.31 12.13 -10.45
C ARG A 48 -3.85 11.24 -9.29
N SER A 49 -2.62 11.43 -8.80
CA SER A 49 -2.10 10.84 -7.55
C SER A 49 -3.04 11.09 -6.37
N PHE A 50 -3.55 12.31 -6.25
CA PHE A 50 -4.50 12.65 -5.19
C PHE A 50 -5.86 11.96 -5.38
N ALA A 51 -6.38 11.92 -6.61
CA ALA A 51 -7.60 11.19 -6.91
C ALA A 51 -7.46 9.70 -6.55
N PHE A 52 -6.36 9.04 -6.97
CA PHE A 52 -6.07 7.66 -6.60
C PHE A 52 -5.93 7.46 -5.09
N LEU A 53 -5.29 8.39 -4.39
CA LEU A 53 -5.17 8.35 -2.93
C LEU A 53 -6.54 8.36 -2.25
N MET A 54 -7.46 9.21 -2.72
CA MET A 54 -8.82 9.29 -2.19
C MET A 54 -9.64 8.03 -2.49
N MET A 55 -9.38 7.37 -3.63
CA MET A 55 -9.95 6.07 -3.98
C MET A 55 -9.26 4.88 -3.28
N ARG A 56 -8.26 5.13 -2.40
CA ARG A 56 -7.43 4.10 -1.74
C ARG A 56 -6.65 3.20 -2.70
N GLN A 57 -6.45 3.67 -3.92
CA GLN A 57 -5.63 3.03 -4.94
C GLN A 57 -4.16 3.44 -4.75
N TYR A 58 -3.55 2.96 -3.65
CA TYR A 58 -2.28 3.50 -3.17
C TYR A 58 -1.09 3.23 -4.11
N HIS A 59 -1.08 2.09 -4.80
CA HIS A 59 -0.04 1.76 -5.78
C HIS A 59 0.03 2.80 -6.89
N TYR A 60 -1.07 3.03 -7.60
CA TYR A 60 -1.17 4.04 -8.66
C TYR A 60 -0.95 5.46 -8.14
N ALA A 61 -1.42 5.76 -6.91
CA ALA A 61 -1.16 7.05 -6.28
C ALA A 61 0.34 7.30 -6.06
N MET A 62 1.08 6.25 -5.65
CA MET A 62 2.54 6.31 -5.46
C MET A 62 3.26 6.49 -6.79
N GLU A 63 2.87 5.73 -7.81
CA GLU A 63 3.45 5.82 -9.15
C GLU A 63 3.33 7.24 -9.72
N ASP A 64 2.14 7.83 -9.67
CA ASP A 64 1.91 9.21 -10.11
C ASP A 64 2.67 10.25 -9.26
N ALA A 65 2.81 10.01 -7.95
CA ALA A 65 3.59 10.90 -7.09
C ALA A 65 5.09 10.84 -7.44
N LEU A 66 5.63 9.65 -7.73
CA LEU A 66 7.01 9.48 -8.17
C LEU A 66 7.23 10.08 -9.56
N MET A 67 6.29 9.89 -10.49
CA MET A 67 6.36 10.49 -11.82
C MET A 67 6.35 12.03 -11.74
N THR A 68 5.54 12.60 -10.83
CA THR A 68 5.56 14.05 -10.55
C THR A 68 6.96 14.52 -10.13
N ILE A 69 7.62 13.78 -9.23
CA ILE A 69 8.98 14.11 -8.75
C ILE A 69 10.02 13.93 -9.86
N GLN A 70 9.86 12.91 -10.71
CA GLN A 70 10.76 12.66 -11.83
C GLN A 70 10.68 13.79 -12.87
N LEU A 71 9.47 14.22 -13.22
CA LEU A 71 9.25 15.32 -14.16
C LEU A 71 9.64 16.68 -13.58
N LYS A 72 9.42 16.88 -12.27
CA LYS A 72 9.74 18.14 -11.59
C LYS A 72 10.28 17.94 -10.17
N PRO A 73 11.59 17.71 -10.02
CA PRO A 73 12.21 17.36 -8.74
C PRO A 73 12.40 18.54 -7.78
N ASP A 74 12.22 19.77 -8.24
CA ASP A 74 12.28 21.01 -7.46
C ASP A 74 10.90 21.45 -6.92
N TRP A 75 9.83 20.74 -7.28
CA TRP A 75 8.48 21.10 -6.87
C TRP A 75 8.06 20.42 -5.58
N SER A 76 7.97 21.21 -4.51
CA SER A 76 7.60 20.77 -3.16
C SER A 76 6.34 19.87 -3.12
N LYS A 77 5.31 20.21 -3.89
CA LYS A 77 4.04 19.46 -3.89
C LYS A 77 4.17 18.01 -4.36
N GLY A 78 5.16 17.68 -5.20
CA GLY A 78 5.41 16.29 -5.61
C GLY A 78 5.81 15.41 -4.43
N TYR A 79 6.76 15.87 -3.62
CA TYR A 79 7.16 15.19 -2.39
C TYR A 79 6.04 15.18 -1.34
N PHE A 80 5.24 16.25 -1.27
CA PHE A 80 4.05 16.26 -0.42
C PHE A 80 3.04 15.17 -0.82
N ARG A 81 2.77 14.97 -2.12
CA ARG A 81 1.90 13.87 -2.59
C ARG A 81 2.46 12.51 -2.18
N LYS A 82 3.76 12.28 -2.41
CA LYS A 82 4.44 11.06 -2.00
C LYS A 82 4.29 10.81 -0.49
N GLY A 83 4.52 11.84 0.33
CA GLY A 83 4.37 11.76 1.78
C GLY A 83 2.93 11.45 2.23
N GLU A 84 1.92 11.97 1.53
CA GLU A 84 0.51 11.65 1.82
C GLU A 84 0.19 10.19 1.49
N VAL A 85 0.72 9.63 0.40
CA VAL A 85 0.58 8.20 0.08
C VAL A 85 1.28 7.33 1.13
N GLU A 86 2.51 7.68 1.53
CA GLU A 86 3.26 6.98 2.59
C GLU A 86 2.55 7.04 3.95
N LEU A 87 1.97 8.19 4.29
CA LEU A 87 1.18 8.37 5.51
C LEU A 87 -0.05 7.46 5.51
N ARG A 88 -0.78 7.37 4.39
CA ARG A 88 -1.98 6.51 4.25
C ARG A 88 -1.65 5.02 4.21
N THR A 89 -0.43 4.67 3.83
CA THR A 89 0.07 3.29 3.81
C THR A 89 0.88 2.91 5.05
N PHE A 90 0.77 3.71 6.13
CA PHE A 90 1.40 3.49 7.43
C PHE A 90 2.94 3.50 7.43
N ARG A 91 3.55 4.06 6.38
CA ARG A 91 5.00 4.26 6.23
C ARG A 91 5.39 5.62 6.82
N PHE A 92 5.20 5.77 8.13
CA PHE A 92 5.29 7.07 8.79
C PHE A 92 6.69 7.68 8.78
N SER A 93 7.73 6.85 8.86
CA SER A 93 9.12 7.30 8.83
C SER A 93 9.49 7.86 7.47
N GLU A 94 9.07 7.17 6.41
CA GLU A 94 9.26 7.55 5.02
C GLU A 94 8.46 8.81 4.69
N ALA A 95 7.20 8.89 5.15
CA ALA A 95 6.36 10.07 5.01
C ALA A 95 7.04 11.33 5.60
N LEU A 96 7.65 11.21 6.77
CA LEU A 96 8.41 12.31 7.38
C LEU A 96 9.61 12.74 6.54
N GLN A 97 10.32 11.81 5.91
CA GLN A 97 11.43 12.14 5.00
C GLN A 97 10.92 12.87 3.76
N SER A 98 9.84 12.37 3.15
CA SER A 98 9.20 13.01 2.00
C SER A 98 8.70 14.42 2.33
N TYR A 99 8.03 14.61 3.47
CA TYR A 99 7.60 15.94 3.91
C TYR A 99 8.77 16.86 4.26
N ASN A 100 9.83 16.35 4.86
CA ASN A 100 11.03 17.14 5.13
C ASN A 100 11.66 17.64 3.82
N LYS A 101 11.70 16.80 2.78
CA LYS A 101 12.14 17.21 1.45
C LYS A 101 11.20 18.27 0.85
N ALA A 102 9.89 18.11 0.98
CA ALA A 102 8.90 19.10 0.56
C ALA A 102 9.12 20.46 1.28
N LEU A 103 9.34 20.44 2.59
CA LEU A 103 9.58 21.63 3.41
C LEU A 103 10.90 22.33 3.04
N SER A 104 11.94 21.57 2.69
CA SER A 104 13.22 22.14 2.23
C SER A 104 13.10 22.91 0.91
N LEU A 105 12.18 22.48 0.03
CA LEU A 105 11.92 23.13 -1.26
C LEU A 105 10.97 24.33 -1.13
N GLN A 106 10.02 24.26 -0.20
CA GLN A 106 9.12 25.37 0.10
C GLN A 106 9.05 25.58 1.62
N PRO A 107 9.99 26.36 2.17
CA PRO A 107 9.96 26.74 3.57
C PRO A 107 8.69 27.52 3.89
N ASN A 108 8.21 27.42 5.13
CA ASN A 108 7.03 28.13 5.65
C ASN A 108 5.66 27.73 5.08
N GLU A 109 5.52 26.55 4.47
CA GLU A 109 4.20 26.03 4.10
C GLU A 109 3.51 25.35 5.32
N PRO A 110 2.44 25.94 5.89
CA PRO A 110 1.82 25.41 7.11
C PRO A 110 1.22 24.02 6.91
N LYS A 111 0.70 23.74 5.71
CA LYS A 111 0.14 22.42 5.36
C LYS A 111 1.16 21.30 5.47
N ILE A 112 2.42 21.56 5.09
CA ILE A 112 3.50 20.57 5.19
C ILE A 112 3.83 20.32 6.66
N LEU A 113 3.94 21.38 7.46
CA LEU A 113 4.21 21.26 8.90
C LEU A 113 3.09 20.49 9.63
N GLU A 114 1.83 20.77 9.32
CA GLU A 114 0.69 20.02 9.84
C GLU A 114 0.77 18.54 9.46
N ALA A 115 1.08 18.22 8.19
CA ALA A 115 1.24 16.86 7.73
C ALA A 115 2.40 16.13 8.44
N MET A 116 3.54 16.81 8.64
CA MET A 116 4.67 16.29 9.43
C MET A 116 4.27 16.01 10.88
N ASN A 117 3.54 16.92 11.51
CA ASN A 117 3.05 16.73 12.88
C ASN A 117 2.10 15.53 12.98
N ARG A 118 1.19 15.36 12.01
CA ARG A 118 0.32 14.17 11.93
C ARG A 118 1.12 12.89 11.76
N ALA A 119 2.12 12.89 10.87
CA ALA A 119 2.99 11.74 10.64
C ALA A 119 3.82 11.38 11.87
N SER A 120 4.41 12.37 12.55
CA SER A 120 5.19 12.19 13.77
C SER A 120 4.36 11.62 14.93
N ARG A 121 3.16 12.17 15.16
CA ARG A 121 2.22 11.61 16.15
C ARG A 121 1.84 10.16 15.84
N SER A 122 1.59 9.87 14.57
CA SER A 122 1.25 8.51 14.11
C SER A 122 2.43 7.54 14.30
N LEU A 123 3.65 7.97 14.01
CA LEU A 123 4.87 7.19 14.23
C LEU A 123 5.07 6.87 15.71
N ILE A 124 4.92 7.87 16.60
CA ILE A 124 5.04 7.67 18.05
C ILE A 124 3.97 6.68 18.54
N LYS A 125 2.72 6.83 18.07
CA LYS A 125 1.63 5.91 18.42
C LYS A 125 1.94 4.48 17.94
N ASP A 126 2.44 4.33 16.71
CA ASP A 126 2.79 3.02 16.14
C ASP A 126 3.96 2.37 16.90
N ARG A 127 4.99 3.14 17.27
CA ARG A 127 6.12 2.68 18.09
C ARG A 127 5.68 2.29 19.50
N ARG A 128 4.79 3.07 20.12
CA ARG A 128 4.21 2.72 21.43
C ARG A 128 3.39 1.44 21.33
N ALA A 129 2.60 1.28 20.28
CA ALA A 129 1.83 0.06 20.06
C ALA A 129 2.75 -1.17 19.89
N ASP A 130 3.86 -1.03 19.16
CA ASP A 130 4.87 -2.10 19.04
C ASP A 130 5.45 -2.53 20.38
N GLN A 131 5.64 -1.58 21.30
CA GLN A 131 6.16 -1.86 22.63
C GLN A 131 5.07 -2.40 23.56
N GLN A 132 3.88 -1.79 23.58
CA GLN A 132 2.85 -2.07 24.59
C GLN A 132 2.01 -3.32 24.29
N ILE A 133 1.66 -3.58 23.02
CA ILE A 133 0.75 -4.68 22.67
C ILE A 133 1.26 -6.05 23.16
N PRO A 134 2.55 -6.41 23.00
CA PRO A 134 3.06 -7.67 23.54
C PRO A 134 2.92 -7.80 25.06
N TRP A 135 3.19 -6.71 25.80
CA TRP A 135 3.05 -6.69 27.26
C TRP A 135 1.59 -6.76 27.72
N LEU A 136 0.66 -6.14 26.98
CA LEU A 136 -0.77 -6.31 27.23
C LEU A 136 -1.20 -7.77 27.04
N GLY A 137 -0.68 -8.45 25.99
CA GLY A 137 -0.90 -9.88 25.78
C GLY A 137 -0.36 -10.74 26.92
N ALA A 138 0.83 -10.42 27.43
CA ALA A 138 1.40 -11.07 28.62
C ALA A 138 0.51 -10.87 29.85
N GLY A 139 0.02 -9.65 30.09
CA GLY A 139 -0.88 -9.33 31.21
C GLY A 139 -2.18 -10.11 31.17
N VAL A 140 -2.82 -10.22 30.00
CA VAL A 140 -4.02 -11.08 29.81
C VAL A 140 -3.69 -12.54 30.11
N GLY A 141 -2.52 -13.03 29.68
CA GLY A 141 -2.06 -14.38 29.98
C GLY A 141 -1.84 -14.63 31.48
N ILE A 142 -1.30 -13.65 32.23
CA ILE A 142 -1.17 -13.75 33.70
C ILE A 142 -2.55 -13.87 34.35
N ILE A 143 -3.50 -13.03 33.96
CA ILE A 143 -4.87 -13.05 34.52
C ILE A 143 -5.53 -14.41 34.27
N LEU A 144 -5.44 -14.94 33.03
CA LEU A 144 -5.94 -16.27 32.70
C LEU A 144 -5.24 -17.37 33.50
N GLY A 145 -3.93 -17.30 33.67
CA GLY A 145 -3.18 -18.25 34.47
C GLY A 145 -3.64 -18.27 35.93
N VAL A 146 -3.85 -17.11 36.55
CA VAL A 146 -4.35 -17.01 37.92
C VAL A 146 -5.75 -17.61 38.04
N ILE A 147 -6.63 -17.35 37.08
CA ILE A 147 -7.98 -17.95 37.03
C ILE A 147 -7.89 -19.48 36.99
N VAL A 148 -6.99 -20.05 36.18
CA VAL A 148 -6.78 -21.50 36.10
C VAL A 148 -6.31 -22.08 37.44
N VAL A 149 -5.37 -21.41 38.12
CA VAL A 149 -4.89 -21.85 39.45
C VAL A 149 -6.02 -21.81 40.49
N ILE A 150 -6.82 -20.75 40.51
CA ILE A 150 -7.98 -20.63 41.42
C ILE A 150 -9.00 -21.73 41.11
N ALA A 151 -9.27 -22.00 39.84
CA ALA A 151 -10.20 -23.04 39.43
C ALA A 151 -9.73 -24.44 39.87
N ASP A 152 -8.45 -24.78 39.74
CA ASP A 152 -7.90 -26.06 40.25
C ASP A 152 -8.07 -26.18 41.77
N TYR A 153 -7.92 -25.07 42.50
CA TYR A 153 -8.08 -25.05 43.95
C TYR A 153 -9.54 -25.21 44.41
N VAL A 154 -10.48 -24.60 43.68
CA VAL A 154 -11.90 -24.56 44.05
C VAL A 154 -12.66 -25.81 43.61
N PHE A 155 -12.37 -26.35 42.43
CA PHE A 155 -13.18 -27.42 41.82
C PHE A 155 -12.60 -28.83 41.98
N THR A 156 -11.29 -28.98 42.24
CA THR A 156 -10.65 -30.30 42.30
C THR A 156 -10.57 -30.82 43.74
N ASN A 157 -11.16 -31.99 44.02
CA ASN A 157 -11.13 -32.64 45.35
C ASN A 157 -9.70 -32.95 45.85
N LYS A 158 -8.72 -33.03 44.95
CA LYS A 158 -7.28 -33.10 45.24
C LYS A 158 -6.56 -32.13 44.29
N PRO A 159 -6.14 -30.93 44.75
CA PRO A 159 -5.50 -29.96 43.86
C PRO A 159 -4.23 -30.57 43.27
N THR A 160 -4.10 -30.48 41.94
CA THR A 160 -2.96 -31.04 41.19
C THR A 160 -1.74 -30.13 41.31
N LEU A 161 -1.98 -28.83 41.42
CA LEU A 161 -0.96 -27.81 41.65
C LEU A 161 -0.81 -27.56 43.16
N THR A 162 0.02 -28.34 43.85
CA THR A 162 0.27 -28.15 45.30
C THR A 162 1.48 -27.28 45.58
N HIS A 163 2.49 -27.32 44.70
CA HIS A 163 3.73 -26.57 44.88
C HIS A 163 3.61 -25.15 44.30
N PRO A 164 3.94 -24.09 45.07
CA PRO A 164 3.84 -22.71 44.62
C PRO A 164 4.72 -22.41 43.39
N LEU A 165 5.85 -23.13 43.27
CA LEU A 165 6.72 -23.05 42.10
C LEU A 165 6.02 -23.55 40.83
N LEU A 166 5.21 -24.62 40.92
CA LEU A 166 4.49 -25.18 39.78
C LEU A 166 3.39 -24.22 39.31
N MET A 167 2.68 -23.58 40.25
CA MET A 167 1.69 -22.54 39.97
C MET A 167 2.32 -21.34 39.25
N ALA A 168 3.46 -20.86 39.74
CA ALA A 168 4.18 -19.76 39.10
C ALA A 168 4.69 -20.14 37.70
N LEU A 169 5.19 -21.36 37.52
CA LEU A 169 5.65 -21.84 36.21
C LEU A 169 4.51 -21.92 35.20
N LEU A 170 3.35 -22.43 35.60
CA LEU A 170 2.15 -22.49 34.76
C LEU A 170 1.70 -21.09 34.32
N THR A 171 1.55 -20.16 35.26
CA THR A 171 1.12 -18.79 34.94
C THR A 171 2.12 -18.06 34.04
N MET A 172 3.42 -18.22 34.28
CA MET A 172 4.47 -17.68 33.42
C MET A 172 4.45 -18.28 32.02
N SER A 173 4.16 -19.58 31.88
CA SER A 173 4.06 -20.22 30.57
C SER A 173 2.88 -19.67 29.74
N ILE A 174 1.72 -19.46 30.36
CA ILE A 174 0.53 -18.88 29.72
C ILE A 174 0.79 -17.41 29.36
N ALA A 175 1.45 -16.65 30.23
CA ALA A 175 1.86 -15.28 29.96
C ALA A 175 2.82 -15.16 28.76
N MET A 176 3.81 -16.06 28.66
CA MET A 176 4.72 -16.12 27.51
C MET A 176 3.97 -16.44 26.21
N LEU A 177 3.00 -17.35 26.26
CA LEU A 177 2.17 -17.68 25.10
C LEU A 177 1.31 -16.48 24.66
N GLY A 178 0.70 -15.78 25.62
CA GLY A 178 -0.05 -14.54 25.36
C GLY A 178 0.81 -13.42 24.74
N PHE A 179 2.04 -13.24 25.23
CA PHE A 179 3.02 -12.34 24.62
C PHE A 179 3.34 -12.73 23.17
N GLY A 180 3.58 -14.02 22.94
CA GLY A 180 3.88 -14.57 21.61
C GLY A 180 2.76 -14.32 20.62
N ILE A 181 1.51 -14.61 20.99
CA ILE A 181 0.32 -14.37 20.15
C ILE A 181 0.18 -12.87 19.84
N ALA A 182 0.27 -12.00 20.85
CA ALA A 182 0.12 -10.56 20.65
C ALA A 182 1.22 -9.99 19.73
N LYS A 183 2.47 -10.44 19.91
CA LYS A 183 3.59 -10.07 19.03
C LYS A 183 3.40 -10.60 17.61
N GLY A 184 2.92 -11.84 17.46
CA GLY A 184 2.59 -12.45 16.17
C GLY A 184 1.48 -11.71 15.44
N PHE A 185 0.40 -11.36 16.12
CA PHE A 185 -0.69 -10.54 15.57
C PHE A 185 -0.19 -9.17 15.11
N ARG A 186 0.66 -8.52 15.92
CA ARG A 186 1.26 -7.24 15.56
C ARG A 186 2.13 -7.34 14.30
N TYR A 187 2.92 -8.41 14.19
CA TYR A 187 3.70 -8.71 12.99
C TYR A 187 2.80 -8.93 11.77
N PHE A 188 1.73 -9.71 11.91
CA PHE A 188 0.75 -9.96 10.84
C PHE A 188 0.14 -8.65 10.30
N VAL A 189 -0.30 -7.75 11.18
CA VAL A 189 -0.82 -6.42 10.78
C VAL A 189 0.22 -5.61 10.01
N LYS A 190 1.51 -5.68 10.39
CA LYS A 190 2.58 -5.00 9.65
C LYS A 190 2.81 -5.60 8.26
N CYS A 191 2.70 -6.92 8.11
CA CYS A 191 2.79 -7.58 6.82
C CYS A 191 1.66 -7.12 5.89
N GLN A 192 0.42 -7.07 6.38
CA GLN A 192 -0.72 -6.59 5.59
C GLN A 192 -0.52 -5.14 5.09
N ARG A 193 0.04 -4.26 5.92
CA ARG A 193 0.35 -2.88 5.53
C ARG A 193 1.39 -2.78 4.41
N LYS A 194 2.37 -3.68 4.39
CA LYS A 194 3.42 -3.66 3.36
C LYS A 194 2.86 -3.91 1.96
N SER A 195 1.85 -4.78 1.86
CA SER A 195 1.17 -5.13 0.61
C SER A 195 0.33 -3.99 0.02
N LEU A 196 0.02 -2.93 0.78
CA LEU A 196 -0.80 -1.81 0.29
C LEU A 196 -0.22 -1.05 -0.91
N LEU A 197 1.11 -1.12 -1.12
CA LEU A 197 1.78 -0.47 -2.26
C LEU A 197 2.16 -1.45 -3.38
N GLU A 198 1.87 -2.73 -3.19
CA GLU A 198 2.06 -3.72 -4.26
C GLU A 198 1.02 -3.47 -5.36
N PRO A 199 1.39 -3.73 -6.62
CA PRO A 199 0.41 -3.69 -7.71
C PRO A 199 -0.73 -4.67 -7.41
N PRO A 200 -1.96 -4.38 -7.83
CA PRO A 200 -3.06 -5.34 -7.71
C PRO A 200 -2.69 -6.64 -8.43
N VAL A 201 -3.03 -7.77 -7.80
CA VAL A 201 -2.77 -9.10 -8.36
C VAL A 201 -3.45 -9.20 -9.72
N ASP A 202 -2.66 -9.46 -10.75
CA ASP A 202 -3.18 -9.69 -12.09
C ASP A 202 -3.80 -11.08 -12.15
N LEU A 203 -5.12 -11.15 -12.10
CA LEU A 203 -5.87 -12.42 -12.09
C LEU A 203 -5.95 -13.06 -13.49
N PHE A 204 -5.66 -12.28 -14.55
CA PHE A 204 -5.81 -12.69 -15.94
C PHE A 204 -4.57 -12.28 -16.77
N PRO A 205 -3.38 -12.83 -16.47
CA PRO A 205 -2.16 -12.46 -17.19
C PRO A 205 -2.20 -12.89 -18.67
N GLU A 206 -2.91 -13.97 -19.02
CA GLU A 206 -2.97 -14.49 -20.39
C GLU A 206 -3.84 -13.61 -21.31
N GLU A 207 -4.93 -13.00 -20.82
CA GLU A 207 -5.81 -12.16 -21.64
C GLU A 207 -5.15 -10.83 -22.06
N LYS A 208 -4.19 -10.31 -21.27
CA LYS A 208 -3.45 -9.10 -21.63
C LYS A 208 -2.44 -9.34 -22.75
N GLU A 209 -1.77 -10.50 -22.78
CA GLU A 209 -0.91 -10.86 -23.90
C GLU A 209 -1.71 -10.93 -25.20
N ASP A 210 -2.94 -11.46 -25.15
CA ASP A 210 -3.80 -11.53 -26.33
C ASP A 210 -4.27 -10.14 -26.80
N LEU A 211 -4.61 -9.23 -25.89
CA LEU A 211 -4.98 -7.84 -26.23
C LEU A 211 -3.80 -7.01 -26.74
N GLU A 212 -2.62 -7.12 -26.12
CA GLU A 212 -1.39 -6.51 -26.63
C GLU A 212 -1.00 -7.10 -27.98
N ASN A 213 -1.15 -8.41 -28.18
CA ASN A 213 -0.93 -9.04 -29.48
C ASN A 213 -1.93 -8.58 -30.54
N ILE A 214 -3.19 -8.28 -30.20
CA ILE A 214 -4.19 -7.73 -31.13
C ILE A 214 -3.83 -6.29 -31.55
N ASP A 215 -3.39 -5.45 -30.61
CA ASP A 215 -2.96 -4.08 -30.91
C ASP A 215 -1.64 -4.05 -31.70
N VAL A 216 -0.72 -4.98 -31.40
CA VAL A 216 0.50 -5.22 -32.17
C VAL A 216 0.18 -5.79 -33.56
N GLU A 217 -0.78 -6.71 -33.69
CA GLU A 217 -1.19 -7.27 -34.99
C GLU A 217 -1.87 -6.25 -35.90
N LYS A 218 -2.66 -5.31 -35.36
CA LYS A 218 -3.17 -4.15 -36.13
C LYS A 218 -2.06 -3.23 -36.62
N SER A 219 -0.97 -3.11 -35.88
CA SER A 219 0.20 -2.33 -36.29
C SER A 219 1.11 -3.07 -37.28
N ASN A 220 1.10 -4.41 -37.28
CA ASN A 220 1.98 -5.30 -38.05
C ASN A 220 1.25 -6.06 -39.18
N GLU A 221 0.12 -5.56 -39.70
CA GLU A 221 -0.60 -6.19 -40.82
C GLU A 221 0.19 -6.24 -42.15
N LYS A 222 1.45 -5.77 -42.17
CA LYS A 222 2.42 -6.07 -43.23
C LYS A 222 3.38 -7.18 -42.75
N GLU A 223 3.16 -8.37 -43.28
CA GLU A 223 3.96 -9.62 -43.16
C GLU A 223 3.70 -10.48 -41.92
N LYS A 224 2.77 -11.45 -42.04
CA LYS A 224 2.66 -12.60 -41.13
C LYS A 224 3.19 -13.87 -41.79
N HIS A 225 4.20 -14.50 -41.18
CA HIS A 225 4.46 -15.94 -41.30
C HIS A 225 3.91 -16.66 -40.05
N PRO A 226 3.34 -17.87 -40.18
CA PRO A 226 2.66 -18.53 -39.07
C PRO A 226 3.66 -19.06 -38.03
N LYS A 227 3.56 -18.57 -36.79
CA LYS A 227 4.27 -19.13 -35.64
C LYS A 227 3.44 -20.27 -35.03
N TYR A 228 4.06 -21.44 -34.92
CA TYR A 228 3.45 -22.63 -34.32
C TYR A 228 3.63 -22.65 -32.80
N SER A 229 2.62 -23.13 -32.08
CA SER A 229 2.66 -23.33 -30.63
C SER A 229 3.69 -24.39 -30.20
N LYS A 230 4.32 -24.22 -29.03
CA LYS A 230 5.24 -25.21 -28.42
C LYS A 230 4.63 -26.61 -28.32
N ALA A 231 3.31 -26.72 -28.17
CA ALA A 231 2.60 -28.00 -28.17
C ALA A 231 2.56 -28.66 -29.57
N GLN A 232 2.32 -27.87 -30.62
CA GLN A 232 2.33 -28.33 -32.01
C GLN A 232 3.75 -28.69 -32.49
N ALA A 233 4.78 -27.96 -32.06
CA ALA A 233 6.17 -28.30 -32.35
C ALA A 233 6.58 -29.66 -31.74
N ARG A 234 6.13 -29.94 -30.51
CA ARG A 234 6.38 -31.23 -29.83
C ARG A 234 5.66 -32.41 -30.48
N GLN A 235 4.43 -32.21 -30.97
CA GLN A 235 3.69 -33.24 -31.70
C GLN A 235 4.36 -33.61 -33.03
N ARG A 236 4.90 -32.62 -33.75
CA ARG A 236 5.66 -32.87 -34.99
C ARG A 236 6.98 -33.58 -34.73
N PHE A 237 7.69 -33.23 -33.65
CA PHE A 237 8.94 -33.91 -33.26
C PHE A 237 8.74 -35.38 -32.91
N ARG A 238 7.59 -35.76 -32.32
CA ARG A 238 7.23 -37.16 -32.06
C ARG A 238 6.88 -37.94 -33.33
N LYS A 239 6.27 -37.28 -34.33
CA LYS A 239 5.90 -37.93 -35.62
C LYS A 239 7.08 -38.15 -36.57
N GLY A 240 8.22 -37.47 -36.37
CA GLY A 240 9.42 -37.63 -37.19
C GLY A 240 10.46 -38.65 -36.67
N LYS A 241 10.14 -39.39 -35.61
CA LYS A 241 11.04 -40.39 -34.99
C LYS A 241 10.52 -41.84 -35.09
N SER A 242 9.55 -42.09 -35.97
CA SER A 242 9.11 -43.44 -36.36
C SER A 242 9.46 -43.70 -37.81
#